data_AF-A0A1F5B1W1-F1
#
_entry.id   AF-A0A1F5B1W1-F1
#
_cell.length_a   1.000
_cell.length_b   1.000
_cell.length_c   1.000
_cell.angle_alpha   90.00
_cell.angle_beta   90.00
_cell.angle_gamma   90.00
#
_symmetry.space_group_name_H-M   'P 1'
#
loop_
_entity.id
_entity.type
_entity.pdbx_description
1 polymer ?
#
loop_
_entity_poly.entity_id
_entity_poly.type
_entity_poly.pdbx_seq_one_letter_code
_entity_poly.pdbx_strand_id
1 'polypeptide(L)'
;MDDTNKDQKDRKSYQSKISEFGDQVETFALKTAESIKNAIDKALEGRNTVLTIRVNDESNKKLNMLVESGLFRSRSESAAFLIEQGIKVQDPLFNKISNKLETIEKIRDELKTIINQEVGPDKKS
;
A
#
# COMPACT_ATOMS: atom_id res chain seq x y z
N MET A 1 58.20 35.68 1.67
CA MET A 1 57.03 35.60 2.58
C MET A 1 55.81 35.66 1.69
N ASP A 2 55.26 34.54 1.26
CA ASP A 2 54.01 34.53 0.48
C ASP A 2 53.39 33.12 0.48
N ASP A 3 52.71 32.76 1.57
CA ASP A 3 52.04 31.45 1.67
C ASP A 3 50.67 31.51 2.39
N THR A 4 50.10 32.70 2.63
CA THR A 4 48.92 32.84 3.50
C THR A 4 47.60 33.16 2.77
N ASN A 5 47.55 33.10 1.43
CA ASN A 5 46.38 33.52 0.64
C ASN A 5 45.63 32.40 -0.11
N LYS A 6 46.04 31.12 0.02
CA LYS A 6 45.31 29.97 -0.57
C LYS A 6 44.29 29.32 0.38
N ASP A 7 44.54 29.34 1.69
CA ASP A 7 43.71 28.62 2.68
C ASP A 7 42.30 29.20 2.94
N GLN A 8 42.06 30.47 2.60
CA GLN A 8 40.77 31.12 2.88
C GLN A 8 39.69 30.83 1.81
N LYS A 9 40.11 30.53 0.57
CA LYS A 9 39.17 30.30 -0.55
C LYS A 9 38.58 28.89 -0.52
N ASP A 10 39.38 27.92 -0.09
CA ASP A 10 38.95 26.53 -0.01
C ASP A 10 37.95 26.30 1.14
N ARG A 11 38.17 26.89 2.33
CA ARG A 11 37.25 26.74 3.48
C ARG A 11 35.83 27.26 3.21
N LYS A 12 35.68 28.37 2.48
CA LYS A 12 34.36 28.89 2.09
C LYS A 12 33.65 27.96 1.11
N SER A 13 34.37 27.40 0.13
CA SER A 13 33.81 26.45 -0.83
C SER A 13 33.34 25.15 -0.16
N TYR A 14 34.10 24.63 0.80
CA TYR A 14 33.71 23.43 1.54
C TYR A 14 32.53 23.67 2.48
N GLN A 15 32.43 24.85 3.13
CA GLN A 15 31.26 25.21 3.93
C GLN A 15 29.98 25.28 3.08
N SER A 16 30.05 25.88 1.89
CA SER A 16 28.89 25.97 0.98
C SER A 16 28.42 24.59 0.49
N LYS A 17 29.34 23.66 0.23
CA LYS A 17 29.01 22.29 -0.20
C LYS A 17 28.39 21.46 0.93
N ILE A 18 28.82 21.67 2.17
CA ILE A 18 28.25 20.98 3.34
C ILE A 18 26.85 21.50 3.68
N SER A 19 26.61 22.82 3.56
CA SER A 19 25.27 23.38 3.73
C SER A 19 24.30 22.92 2.65
N GLU A 20 24.74 22.90 1.38
CA GLU A 20 23.92 22.45 0.26
C GLU A 20 23.58 20.95 0.36
N PHE A 21 24.49 20.14 0.89
CA PHE A 21 24.22 18.73 1.21
C PHE A 21 23.22 18.58 2.37
N GLY A 22 23.31 19.42 3.40
CA GLY A 22 22.34 19.46 4.51
C GLY A 22 20.91 19.74 4.02
N ASP A 23 20.76 20.76 3.18
CA ASP A 23 19.46 21.13 2.59
C ASP A 23 18.88 20.01 1.70
N GLN A 24 19.74 19.30 0.95
CA GLN A 24 19.33 18.16 0.12
C GLN A 24 18.90 16.96 0.97
N VAL A 25 19.58 16.68 2.07
CA VAL A 25 19.22 15.59 3.00
C VAL A 25 17.90 15.89 3.71
N GLU A 26 17.69 17.13 4.15
CA GLU A 26 16.42 17.57 4.75
C GLU A 26 15.27 17.45 3.74
N THR A 27 15.49 17.93 2.51
CA THR A 27 14.51 17.83 1.41
C THR A 27 14.19 16.38 1.07
N PHE A 28 15.18 15.48 1.07
CA PHE A 28 14.98 14.06 0.78
C PHE A 28 14.21 13.34 1.89
N ALA A 29 14.51 13.64 3.16
CA ALA A 29 13.79 13.11 4.31
C ALA A 29 12.31 13.53 4.29
N LEU A 30 12.05 14.82 4.01
CA LEU A 30 10.69 15.36 3.89
C LEU A 30 9.92 14.70 2.74
N LYS A 31 10.54 14.57 1.55
CA LYS A 31 9.92 13.90 0.39
C LYS A 31 9.63 12.42 0.66
N THR A 32 10.52 11.72 1.38
CA THR A 32 10.31 10.31 1.73
C THR A 32 9.15 10.16 2.70
N ALA A 33 9.11 10.98 3.76
CA ALA A 33 8.00 11.00 4.71
C ALA A 33 6.67 11.34 4.03
N GLU A 34 6.67 12.32 3.10
CA GLU A 34 5.50 12.70 2.31
C GLU A 34 5.05 11.59 1.36
N SER A 35 5.97 10.87 0.71
CA SER A 35 5.63 9.73 -0.16
C SER A 35 4.97 8.58 0.60
N ILE A 36 5.46 8.31 1.82
CA ILE A 36 4.90 7.31 2.71
C ILE A 36 3.51 7.76 3.17
N LYS A 37 3.38 9.03 3.60
CA LYS A 37 2.11 9.62 4.00
C LYS A 37 1.07 9.58 2.86
N ASN A 38 1.46 9.92 1.64
CA ASN A 38 0.57 9.87 0.47
C ASN A 38 0.16 8.44 0.12
N ALA A 39 1.05 7.45 0.24
CA ALA A 39 0.71 6.05 0.05
C ALA A 39 -0.29 5.56 1.12
N ILE A 40 -0.16 6.05 2.35
CA ILE A 40 -1.08 5.76 3.46
C ILE A 40 -2.44 6.44 3.23
N ASP A 41 -2.46 7.75 2.94
CA ASP A 41 -3.69 8.50 2.70
C ASP A 41 -4.47 7.88 1.51
N LYS A 42 -3.78 7.50 0.42
CA LYS A 42 -4.39 6.80 -0.73
C LYS A 42 -4.90 5.40 -0.40
N ALA A 43 -4.26 4.69 0.52
CA ALA A 43 -4.76 3.43 1.04
C ALA A 43 -6.01 3.62 1.94
N LEU A 44 -6.18 4.79 2.55
CA LEU A 44 -7.30 5.10 3.45
C LEU A 44 -8.51 5.69 2.72
N GLU A 45 -8.28 6.38 1.61
CA GLU A 45 -9.32 6.87 0.70
C GLU A 45 -10.09 5.67 0.08
N GLY A 46 -11.24 5.34 0.67
CA GLY A 46 -12.17 4.32 0.13
C GLY A 46 -12.81 3.38 1.15
N ARG A 47 -12.48 3.46 2.45
CA ARG A 47 -12.95 2.48 3.44
C ARG A 47 -14.25 2.93 4.12
N ASN A 48 -15.40 2.51 3.59
CA ASN A 48 -16.72 2.68 4.23
C ASN A 48 -17.18 1.45 5.03
N THR A 49 -16.37 0.39 5.10
CA THR A 49 -16.71 -0.86 5.81
C THR A 49 -15.87 -1.02 7.07
N VAL A 50 -16.53 -1.03 8.22
CA VAL A 50 -15.90 -1.31 9.52
C VAL A 50 -15.93 -2.81 9.77
N LEU A 51 -14.75 -3.38 10.07
CA LEU A 51 -14.60 -4.79 10.43
C LEU A 51 -14.21 -4.90 11.90
N THR A 52 -14.96 -5.69 12.66
CA THR A 52 -14.56 -6.11 14.02
C THR A 52 -13.88 -7.46 13.90
N ILE A 53 -12.58 -7.52 14.16
CA ILE A 53 -11.76 -8.74 14.03
C ILE A 53 -11.11 -9.13 15.35
N ARG A 54 -10.91 -10.43 15.56
CA ARG A 54 -10.07 -10.93 16.65
C ARG A 54 -8.64 -11.07 16.15
N VAL A 55 -7.69 -10.55 16.91
CA VAL A 55 -6.25 -10.66 16.63
C VAL A 55 -5.55 -11.31 17.82
N ASN A 56 -4.42 -11.98 17.57
CA ASN A 56 -3.58 -12.51 18.64
C ASN A 56 -2.75 -11.39 19.29
N ASP A 57 -2.18 -11.68 20.47
CA ASP A 57 -1.42 -10.71 21.25
C ASP A 57 -0.20 -10.16 20.51
N GLU A 58 0.47 -11.01 19.74
CA GLU A 58 1.63 -10.62 18.93
C GLU A 58 1.25 -9.59 17.85
N SER A 59 0.16 -9.84 17.12
CA SER A 59 -0.33 -8.91 16.11
C SER A 59 -0.78 -7.60 16.74
N ASN A 60 -1.52 -7.66 17.85
CA ASN A 60 -1.93 -6.46 18.59
C ASN A 60 -0.73 -5.62 19.03
N LYS A 61 0.33 -6.27 19.54
CA LYS A 61 1.58 -5.59 19.90
C LYS A 61 2.25 -4.93 18.70
N LYS A 62 2.37 -5.61 17.56
CA LYS A 62 2.97 -5.03 16.34
C LYS A 62 2.14 -3.85 15.81
N LEU A 63 0.81 -3.95 15.83
CA LEU A 63 -0.07 -2.84 15.46
C LEU A 63 0.14 -1.63 16.38
N ASN A 64 0.27 -1.84 17.69
CA ASN A 64 0.58 -0.76 18.64
C ASN A 64 1.93 -0.11 18.35
N MET A 65 2.98 -0.90 18.11
CA MET A 65 4.32 -0.36 17.79
C MET A 65 4.29 0.56 16.55
N LEU A 66 3.49 0.20 15.55
CA LEU A 66 3.32 0.99 14.33
C LEU A 66 2.58 2.31 14.58
N VAL A 67 1.73 2.39 15.60
CA VAL A 67 1.08 3.64 16.03
C VAL A 67 2.02 4.45 16.94
N GLU A 68 2.66 3.81 17.92
CA GLU A 68 3.57 4.44 18.88
C GLU A 68 4.81 5.04 18.20
N SER A 69 5.28 4.45 17.10
CA SER A 69 6.35 5.00 16.27
C SER A 69 5.94 6.24 15.47
N GLY A 70 4.67 6.62 15.49
CA GLY A 70 4.12 7.75 14.74
C GLY A 70 3.91 7.48 13.25
N LEU A 71 4.14 6.24 12.78
CA LEU A 71 3.98 5.89 11.37
C LEU A 71 2.50 5.89 10.95
N PHE A 72 1.59 5.52 11.85
CA PHE A 72 0.14 5.55 11.63
C PHE A 72 -0.57 6.26 12.76
N ARG A 73 -1.71 6.91 12.46
CA ARG A 73 -2.51 7.66 13.45
C ARG A 73 -3.34 6.73 14.33
N SER A 74 -3.64 5.53 13.87
CA SER A 74 -4.48 4.58 14.59
C SER A 74 -4.15 3.11 14.30
N ARG A 75 -4.56 2.22 15.21
CA ARG A 75 -4.42 0.76 15.02
C ARG A 75 -5.21 0.27 13.81
N SER A 76 -6.40 0.82 13.58
CA SER A 76 -7.24 0.47 12.45
C SER A 76 -6.54 0.81 11.14
N GLU A 77 -5.88 1.96 11.05
CA GLU A 77 -5.07 2.41 9.92
C GLU A 77 -3.83 1.53 9.67
N SER A 78 -3.11 1.16 10.72
CA SER A 78 -1.99 0.22 10.64
C SER A 78 -2.44 -1.16 10.14
N ALA A 79 -3.52 -1.70 10.69
CA ALA A 79 -4.09 -2.98 10.24
C ALA A 79 -4.57 -2.90 8.79
N ALA A 80 -5.22 -1.79 8.45
CA ALA A 80 -5.68 -1.44 7.12
C ALA A 80 -4.55 -1.50 6.08
N PHE A 81 -3.39 -0.95 6.40
CA PHE A 81 -2.20 -0.98 5.55
C PHE A 81 -1.64 -2.40 5.41
N LEU A 82 -1.47 -3.11 6.53
CA LEU A 82 -0.92 -4.47 6.53
C LEU A 82 -1.79 -5.47 5.75
N ILE A 83 -3.12 -5.33 5.84
CA ILE A 83 -4.06 -6.14 5.05
C ILE A 83 -3.84 -5.90 3.56
N GLU A 84 -3.71 -4.65 3.12
CA GLU A 84 -3.47 -4.32 1.72
C GLU A 84 -2.14 -4.88 1.21
N GLN A 85 -1.06 -4.75 2.00
CA GLN A 85 0.23 -5.34 1.66
C GLN A 85 0.14 -6.87 1.60
N GLY A 86 -0.57 -7.49 2.54
CA GLY A 86 -0.82 -8.93 2.54
C GLY A 86 -1.57 -9.39 1.29
N ILE A 87 -2.55 -8.61 0.84
CA ILE A 87 -3.28 -8.89 -0.41
C ILE A 87 -2.32 -8.84 -1.59
N LYS A 88 -1.55 -7.75 -1.75
CA LYS A 88 -0.58 -7.57 -2.84
C LYS A 88 0.45 -8.69 -2.90
N VAL A 89 1.00 -9.08 -1.75
CA VAL A 89 1.97 -10.19 -1.67
C VAL A 89 1.34 -11.52 -2.12
N GLN A 90 0.05 -11.70 -1.89
CA GLN A 90 -0.70 -12.90 -2.24
C GLN A 90 -1.45 -12.79 -3.58
N ASP A 91 -1.18 -11.76 -4.40
CA ASP A 91 -1.80 -11.58 -5.73
C ASP A 91 -1.79 -12.86 -6.59
N PRO A 92 -0.69 -13.67 -6.65
CA PRO A 92 -0.70 -14.91 -7.43
C PRO A 92 -1.74 -15.93 -6.96
N LEU A 93 -1.99 -16.00 -5.65
CA LEU A 93 -3.01 -16.88 -5.08
C LEU A 93 -4.41 -16.38 -5.44
N PHE A 94 -4.68 -15.09 -5.24
CA PHE A 94 -5.97 -14.50 -5.56
C PHE A 94 -6.30 -14.60 -7.05
N ASN A 95 -5.32 -14.44 -7.94
CA ASN A 95 -5.50 -14.65 -9.38
C ASN A 95 -5.92 -16.08 -9.71
N LYS A 96 -5.29 -17.09 -9.08
CA LYS A 96 -5.68 -18.49 -9.25
C LYS A 96 -7.10 -18.76 -8.77
N ILE A 97 -7.48 -18.20 -7.63
CA ILE A 97 -8.84 -18.31 -7.08
C ILE A 97 -9.84 -17.65 -8.03
N SER A 98 -9.57 -16.42 -8.49
CA SER A 98 -10.43 -15.68 -9.41
C SER A 98 -10.71 -16.46 -10.69
N ASN A 99 -9.66 -16.98 -11.34
CA ASN A 99 -9.79 -17.78 -12.56
C ASN A 99 -10.71 -19.01 -12.38
N LYS A 100 -10.66 -19.66 -11.21
CA LYS A 100 -11.52 -20.80 -10.90
C LYS A 100 -12.95 -20.38 -10.59
N LEU A 101 -13.16 -19.27 -9.88
CA LEU A 101 -14.49 -18.71 -9.65
C LEU A 101 -15.17 -18.32 -10.97
N GLU A 102 -14.46 -17.67 -11.89
CA GLU A 102 -14.99 -17.34 -13.22
C GLU A 102 -15.40 -18.59 -14.02
N THR A 103 -14.63 -19.67 -13.89
CA THR A 103 -14.98 -20.95 -14.52
C THR A 103 -16.28 -21.51 -13.94
N ILE A 104 -16.45 -21.44 -12.62
CA ILE A 104 -17.69 -21.88 -11.96
C ILE A 104 -18.89 -21.04 -12.43
N GLU A 105 -18.73 -19.73 -12.54
CA GLU A 105 -19.80 -18.85 -13.05
C GLU A 105 -20.18 -19.20 -14.49
N LYS A 106 -19.19 -19.43 -15.38
CA LYS A 106 -19.46 -19.89 -16.75
C LYS A 106 -20.27 -21.19 -16.77
N ILE A 107 -19.87 -22.18 -15.96
CA ILE A 107 -20.59 -23.46 -15.87
C ILE A 107 -22.03 -23.23 -15.34
N ARG A 108 -22.22 -22.34 -14.35
CA ARG A 108 -23.55 -21.99 -13.84
C ARG A 108 -24.42 -21.37 -14.93
N ASP A 109 -23.86 -20.50 -15.77
CA ASP A 109 -24.60 -19.85 -16.84
C ASP A 109 -24.89 -20.77 -18.03
N GLU A 110 -23.97 -21.67 -18.38
CA GLU A 110 -24.20 -22.76 -19.33
C GLU A 110 -25.36 -23.65 -18.86
N LEU A 111 -25.39 -24.02 -17.58
CA LEU A 111 -26.47 -24.82 -17.01
C LEU A 111 -27.83 -24.10 -17.06
N LYS A 112 -27.88 -22.81 -16.72
CA LYS A 112 -29.10 -21.99 -16.89
C LYS A 112 -29.56 -21.94 -18.36
N THR A 113 -28.61 -21.86 -19.29
CA THR A 113 -28.89 -21.83 -20.73
C THR A 113 -29.53 -23.13 -21.19
N ILE A 114 -28.99 -24.29 -20.78
CA ILE A 114 -29.54 -25.61 -21.09
C ILE A 114 -30.97 -25.72 -20.56
N ILE A 115 -31.21 -25.34 -19.30
CA ILE A 115 -32.55 -25.36 -18.70
C ILE A 115 -33.51 -24.48 -19.50
N ASN A 116 -33.10 -23.27 -19.89
CA ASN A 116 -33.96 -22.37 -20.67
C ASN A 116 -34.25 -22.88 -22.09
N GLN A 117 -33.35 -23.68 -22.68
CA GLN A 117 -33.55 -24.29 -23.99
C GLN A 117 -34.48 -25.51 -23.94
N GLU A 118 -34.34 -26.34 -22.91
CA GLU A 118 -35.12 -27.58 -22.74
C GLU A 118 -36.49 -27.34 -22.07
N VAL A 119 -36.61 -26.31 -21.22
CA VAL A 119 -37.85 -25.94 -20.49
C VAL A 119 -38.50 -24.68 -21.07
N GLY A 120 -37.98 -24.16 -22.19
CA GLY A 120 -38.60 -23.06 -22.94
C GLY A 120 -40.01 -23.47 -23.44
N PRO A 121 -40.98 -22.54 -23.46
CA PRO A 121 -42.39 -22.86 -23.57
C PRO A 121 -42.66 -23.67 -24.84
N ASP A 122 -43.41 -24.77 -24.67
CA ASP A 122 -44.00 -25.55 -25.75
C ASP A 122 -44.26 -24.66 -26.96
N LYS A 123 -43.54 -24.92 -28.06
CA LYS A 123 -44.03 -24.59 -29.39
C LYS A 123 -45.33 -25.37 -29.57
N LYS A 124 -46.44 -24.84 -29.04
CA LYS A 124 -47.79 -25.18 -29.49
C LYS A 124 -47.89 -24.67 -30.92
N SER A 125 -47.54 -25.54 -31.85
CA SER A 125 -47.94 -25.44 -33.25
C SER A 125 -49.02 -26.47 -33.54
#